data_AF-A0A5N5JWK9-F1
#
_entry.id   AF-A0A5N5JWK9-F1
#
_cell.length_a   1.000
_cell.length_b   1.000
_cell.length_c   1.000
_cell.angle_alpha   90.00
_cell.angle_beta   90.00
_cell.angle_gamma   90.00
#
_symmetry.space_group_name_H-M   'P 1'
#
loop_
_entity.id
_entity.type
_entity.pdbx_description
1 polymer ?
#
loop_
_entity_poly.entity_id
_entity_poly.type
_entity_poly.pdbx_seq_one_letter_code
_entity_poly.pdbx_strand_id
1 'polypeptide(L)'
;MKAHHCFMDFLLQTGVLDRLTSTTVRSSPMATRMLLCEHAEKLSAAVALKNHHSKQPELVNAAVVATLRKTGANVPSSLTPADVFFREVSQISSIFESLLDEEEKCLKENPVTSVKWAEVVLNVNNIIKDMLQAAAQYRETKASLYRAAENAAPEPEYIPWTASGGVGGVRTVIARQHDVILRSVYPHADSGLRNALSEQLVALLDSLLGGYVAQLTSLRRPGQQERYDALEMEYTQRRAELLTPLLELGQYQWVAALAEKYCDFDILVQMCEQTDNQTRLQHYMTKFADQNFADFLFRWYMEKGKRGKLLSQPIAQHQQLASFLQAHEHLSWLHHIHVQDFQSAHHTLYSQANTETRYFSKKKTLLALSKLTALASDMPEPLQRKQVNDIVEQERFLLHQETLPKQLLEDKQQNPDTMPLLSAHNLINLYICDENRGADEYDFKKALDLLEYIDKEDAVDITALKCAILSKALKKDWKENWSASDGSDDPLEAARDSIFVKILQKLIQEGVPLQEYLPDVKELLQVDELEALKSKPFFEFLLRANYEHFVQSQI
;
A
#
# COMPACT_ATOMS: atom_id res chain seq x y z
N MET A 1 -19.93 4.79 49.72
CA MET A 1 -20.98 4.37 48.76
C MET A 1 -22.39 4.81 49.14
N LYS A 2 -23.01 4.32 50.23
CA LYS A 2 -24.42 4.66 50.56
C LYS A 2 -24.70 6.18 50.63
N ALA A 3 -23.84 6.94 51.31
CA ALA A 3 -23.96 8.40 51.38
C ALA A 3 -23.88 9.10 50.00
N HIS A 4 -23.04 8.60 49.09
CA HIS A 4 -22.94 9.13 47.73
C HIS A 4 -24.20 8.81 46.92
N HIS A 5 -24.84 7.65 47.13
CA HIS A 5 -26.12 7.33 46.48
C HIS A 5 -27.22 8.27 46.97
N CYS A 6 -27.38 8.45 48.28
CA CYS A 6 -28.36 9.38 48.83
C CYS A 6 -28.15 10.82 48.32
N PHE A 7 -26.88 11.23 48.15
CA PHE A 7 -26.56 12.55 47.58
C PHE A 7 -26.94 12.64 46.09
N MET A 8 -26.69 11.60 45.30
CA MET A 8 -27.10 11.56 43.90
C MET A 8 -28.63 11.53 43.74
N ASP A 9 -29.32 10.73 44.56
CA ASP A 9 -30.77 10.67 44.58
C ASP A 9 -31.37 12.04 44.93
N PHE A 10 -30.77 12.74 45.91
CA PHE A 10 -31.14 14.12 46.24
C PHE A 10 -30.93 15.08 45.06
N LEU A 11 -29.78 15.01 44.37
CA LEU A 11 -29.49 15.87 43.22
C LEU A 11 -30.43 15.62 42.03
N LEU A 12 -30.82 14.36 41.81
CA LEU A 12 -31.78 13.97 40.77
C LEU A 12 -33.19 14.42 41.13
N GLN A 13 -33.64 14.22 42.37
CA GLN A 13 -34.97 14.63 42.83
C GLN A 13 -35.14 16.16 42.83
N THR A 14 -34.07 16.90 43.05
CA THR A 14 -34.10 18.37 43.08
C THR A 14 -33.86 19.02 41.71
N GLY A 15 -33.52 18.25 40.68
CA GLY A 15 -33.24 18.78 39.32
C GLY A 15 -32.01 19.69 39.26
N VAL A 16 -31.15 19.68 40.28
CA VAL A 16 -29.95 20.54 40.35
C VAL A 16 -28.84 20.02 39.43
N LEU A 17 -28.88 18.73 39.09
CA LEU A 17 -27.88 18.07 38.25
C LEU A 17 -27.72 18.74 36.87
N ASP A 18 -28.83 19.20 36.28
CA ASP A 18 -28.85 19.86 34.96
C ASP A 18 -28.30 21.29 34.99
N ARG A 19 -28.15 21.88 36.18
CA ARG A 19 -27.62 23.24 36.37
C ARG A 19 -26.10 23.26 36.56
N LEU A 20 -25.47 22.10 36.68
CA LEU A 20 -24.03 21.97 36.87
C LEU A 20 -23.31 22.04 35.50
N THR A 21 -22.43 23.02 35.32
CA THR A 21 -21.78 23.29 34.03
C THR A 21 -20.44 22.56 33.89
N SER A 22 -19.35 23.12 34.43
CA SER A 22 -18.02 22.54 34.31
C SER A 22 -17.10 23.01 35.42
N THR A 23 -16.20 22.14 35.85
CA THR A 23 -15.13 22.42 36.81
C THR A 23 -13.79 22.04 36.23
N THR A 24 -12.73 22.79 36.52
CA THR A 24 -11.37 22.45 36.10
C THR A 24 -10.80 21.34 36.98
N VAL A 25 -10.55 20.17 36.39
CA VAL A 25 -9.94 19.02 37.06
C VAL A 25 -8.71 18.63 36.25
N ARG A 26 -7.55 18.49 36.91
CA ARG A 26 -6.27 18.11 36.26
C ARG A 26 -5.95 18.99 35.04
N SER A 27 -5.99 20.32 35.22
CA SER A 27 -5.74 21.35 34.18
C SER A 27 -6.65 21.31 32.94
N SER A 28 -7.72 20.51 32.95
CA SER A 28 -8.71 20.43 31.86
C SER A 28 -10.13 20.72 32.39
N PRO A 29 -10.99 21.41 31.61
CA PRO A 29 -12.39 21.57 31.97
C PRO A 29 -13.09 20.21 31.90
N MET A 30 -13.81 19.84 32.97
CA MET A 30 -14.56 18.58 33.05
C MET A 30 -15.97 18.89 33.53
N ALA A 31 -16.98 18.22 32.94
CA ALA A 31 -18.35 18.37 33.38
C ALA A 31 -18.51 17.87 34.82
N THR A 32 -19.18 18.65 35.68
CA THR A 32 -19.30 18.36 37.11
C THR A 32 -20.05 17.04 37.36
N ARG A 33 -20.99 16.67 36.47
CA ARG A 33 -21.67 15.36 36.50
C ARG A 33 -20.71 14.19 36.34
N MET A 34 -19.72 14.33 35.45
CA MET A 34 -18.74 13.29 35.19
C MET A 34 -17.73 13.20 36.33
N LEU A 35 -17.43 14.32 37.01
CA LEU A 35 -16.59 14.32 38.22
C LEU A 35 -17.27 13.58 39.38
N LEU A 36 -18.59 13.74 39.55
CA LEU A 36 -19.34 12.98 40.55
C LEU A 36 -19.34 11.47 40.23
N CYS A 37 -19.45 11.09 38.95
CA CYS A 37 -19.24 9.71 38.52
C CYS A 37 -17.83 9.23 38.85
N GLU A 38 -16.81 10.06 38.60
CA GLU A 38 -15.40 9.76 38.89
C GLU A 38 -15.16 9.47 40.38
N HIS A 39 -15.77 10.25 41.27
CA HIS A 39 -15.69 10.00 42.72
C HIS A 39 -16.36 8.68 43.11
N ALA A 40 -17.48 8.34 42.49
CA ALA A 40 -18.17 7.08 42.73
C ALA A 40 -17.37 5.87 42.24
N GLU A 41 -16.72 6.00 41.09
CA GLU A 41 -15.78 4.99 40.54
C GLU A 41 -14.56 4.82 41.45
N LYS A 42 -13.97 5.90 41.96
CA LYS A 42 -12.87 5.82 42.92
C LYS A 42 -13.32 5.14 44.23
N LEU A 43 -14.55 5.38 44.68
CA LEU A 43 -15.12 4.69 45.83
C LEU A 43 -15.34 3.19 45.59
N SER A 44 -15.78 2.78 44.39
CA SER A 44 -15.91 1.35 44.07
C SER A 44 -14.53 0.68 43.98
N ALA A 45 -13.55 1.34 43.36
CA ALA A 45 -12.16 0.90 43.34
C ALA A 45 -11.56 0.81 44.75
N ALA A 46 -11.88 1.74 45.66
CA ALA A 46 -11.46 1.69 47.06
C ALA A 46 -11.97 0.44 47.78
N VAL A 47 -13.23 0.05 47.51
CA VAL A 47 -13.83 -1.15 48.10
C VAL A 47 -13.14 -2.40 47.57
N ALA A 48 -12.83 -2.46 46.28
CA ALA A 48 -12.06 -3.55 45.68
C ALA A 48 -10.66 -3.66 46.32
N LEU A 49 -9.96 -2.54 46.48
CA LEU A 49 -8.67 -2.48 47.17
C LEU A 49 -8.77 -2.97 48.61
N LYS A 50 -9.82 -2.58 49.35
CA LYS A 50 -10.03 -3.03 50.72
C LYS A 50 -10.26 -4.54 50.82
N ASN A 51 -10.97 -5.12 49.86
CA ASN A 51 -11.16 -6.58 49.80
C ASN A 51 -9.83 -7.30 49.58
N HIS A 52 -8.94 -6.76 48.74
CA HIS A 52 -7.59 -7.30 48.56
C HIS A 52 -6.67 -7.07 49.76
N HIS A 53 -6.81 -5.93 50.42
CA HIS A 53 -6.10 -5.66 51.68
C HIS A 53 -6.38 -6.72 52.75
N SER A 54 -7.61 -7.25 52.80
CA SER A 54 -7.96 -8.35 53.72
C SER A 54 -7.30 -9.69 53.37
N LYS A 55 -6.94 -9.89 52.10
CA LYS A 55 -6.30 -11.13 51.61
C LYS A 55 -4.78 -11.05 51.68
N GLN A 56 -4.19 -9.88 51.42
CA GLN A 56 -2.75 -9.67 51.34
C GLN A 56 -2.36 -8.33 51.98
N PRO A 57 -2.32 -8.30 53.32
CA PRO A 57 -2.10 -7.06 54.06
C PRO A 57 -0.68 -6.52 53.90
N GLU A 58 0.33 -7.38 53.73
CA GLU A 58 1.74 -6.98 53.72
C GLU A 58 2.10 -6.10 52.51
N LEU A 59 1.75 -6.55 51.31
CA LEU A 59 2.05 -5.83 50.06
C LEU A 59 1.25 -4.52 49.96
N VAL A 60 -0.03 -4.55 50.32
CA VAL A 60 -0.88 -3.36 50.28
C VAL A 60 -0.45 -2.33 51.33
N ASN A 61 -0.06 -2.76 52.54
CA ASN A 61 0.45 -1.84 53.56
C ASN A 61 1.78 -1.20 53.16
N ALA A 62 2.70 -1.96 52.56
CA ALA A 62 3.96 -1.43 52.05
C ALA A 62 3.71 -0.35 50.99
N ALA A 63 2.82 -0.63 50.03
CA ALA A 63 2.43 0.33 49.00
C ALA A 63 1.73 1.57 49.57
N VAL A 64 0.81 1.41 50.53
CA VAL A 64 0.13 2.52 51.21
C VAL A 64 1.13 3.41 51.95
N VAL A 65 2.08 2.83 52.68
CA VAL A 65 3.13 3.61 53.36
C VAL A 65 4.02 4.34 52.35
N ALA A 66 4.35 3.71 51.21
CA ALA A 66 5.10 4.36 50.14
C ALA A 66 4.33 5.53 49.51
N THR A 67 3.01 5.40 49.29
CA THR A 67 2.18 6.52 48.78
C THR A 67 2.15 7.70 49.75
N LEU A 68 1.91 7.43 51.04
CA LEU A 68 1.80 8.46 52.07
C LEU A 68 3.10 9.24 52.25
N ARG A 69 4.26 8.56 52.08
CA ARG A 69 5.57 9.20 52.05
C ARG A 69 5.74 10.12 50.83
N LYS A 70 5.30 9.69 49.64
CA LYS A 70 5.36 10.52 48.42
C LYS A 70 4.44 11.73 48.48
N THR A 71 3.27 11.61 49.12
CA THR A 71 2.31 12.71 49.29
C THR A 71 2.60 13.60 50.49
N GLY A 72 3.62 13.28 51.31
CA GLY A 72 4.03 14.09 52.47
C GLY A 72 3.00 14.12 53.61
N ALA A 73 2.11 13.13 53.69
CA ALA A 73 1.04 13.10 54.68
C ALA A 73 1.55 12.58 56.03
N ASN A 74 1.43 13.38 57.09
CA ASN A 74 1.76 12.96 58.45
C ASN A 74 0.71 11.99 58.97
N VAL A 75 1.11 10.76 59.26
CA VAL A 75 0.26 9.76 59.90
C VAL A 75 0.22 10.05 61.40
N PRO A 76 -0.93 10.41 61.99
CA PRO A 76 -1.06 10.58 63.44
C PRO A 76 -0.82 9.24 64.14
N SER A 77 -0.18 9.24 65.31
CA SER A 77 0.16 8.03 66.07
C SER A 77 -1.05 7.21 66.55
N SER A 78 -2.27 7.73 66.44
CA SER A 78 -3.52 7.08 66.81
C SER A 78 -4.25 6.37 65.67
N LEU A 79 -3.81 6.53 64.41
CA LEU A 79 -4.46 5.97 63.23
C LEU A 79 -3.51 5.09 62.44
N THR A 80 -4.04 4.06 61.78
CA THR A 80 -3.22 3.27 60.86
C THR A 80 -2.99 4.07 59.57
N PRO A 81 -1.84 3.88 58.89
CA PRO A 81 -1.60 4.48 57.57
C PRO A 81 -2.73 4.16 56.57
N ALA A 82 -3.33 2.97 56.66
CA ALA A 82 -4.48 2.58 55.85
C ALA A 82 -5.70 3.49 56.09
N ASP A 83 -6.00 3.85 57.35
CA ASP A 83 -7.14 4.71 57.68
C ASP A 83 -6.97 6.13 57.13
N VAL A 84 -5.75 6.66 57.14
CA VAL A 84 -5.42 7.97 56.56
C VAL A 84 -5.57 7.94 55.03
N PHE A 85 -5.14 6.85 54.40
CA PHE A 85 -5.24 6.68 52.95
C PHE A 85 -6.69 6.49 52.46
N PHE A 86 -7.48 5.64 53.14
CA PHE A 86 -8.88 5.42 52.77
C PHE A 86 -9.79 6.63 53.06
N ARG A 87 -9.33 7.58 53.89
CA ARG A 87 -10.00 8.87 54.07
C ARG A 87 -9.92 9.73 52.81
N GLU A 88 -8.81 9.65 52.07
CA GLU A 88 -8.54 10.47 50.88
C GLU A 88 -8.73 9.65 49.58
N VAL A 89 -9.94 9.13 49.40
CA VAL A 89 -10.36 8.33 48.23
C VAL A 89 -10.03 9.01 46.88
N SER A 90 -9.97 10.34 46.86
CA SER A 90 -9.61 11.12 45.69
C SER A 90 -8.21 10.83 45.13
N GLN A 91 -7.28 10.41 46.01
CA GLN A 91 -5.88 10.12 45.66
C GLN A 91 -5.61 8.65 45.37
N ILE A 92 -6.63 7.79 45.29
CA ILE A 92 -6.43 6.34 45.10
C ILE A 92 -5.60 6.00 43.86
N SER A 93 -5.59 6.84 42.83
CA SER A 93 -4.75 6.64 41.64
C SER A 93 -3.24 6.62 41.94
N SER A 94 -2.77 7.28 43.00
CA SER A 94 -1.34 7.30 43.36
C SER A 94 -0.83 5.96 43.88
N ILE A 95 -1.71 5.08 44.34
CA ILE A 95 -1.32 3.74 44.83
C ILE A 95 -0.79 2.85 43.72
N PHE A 96 -1.24 3.07 42.49
CA PHE A 96 -0.80 2.27 41.37
C PHE A 96 0.70 2.42 41.10
N GLU A 97 1.24 3.64 41.16
CA GLU A 97 2.69 3.84 41.03
C GLU A 97 3.47 3.19 42.17
N SER A 98 2.97 3.32 43.40
CA SER A 98 3.64 2.75 44.56
C SER A 98 3.60 1.23 44.59
N LEU A 99 2.53 0.60 44.06
CA LEU A 99 2.45 -0.85 43.89
C LEU A 99 3.50 -1.34 42.88
N LEU A 100 3.65 -0.65 41.75
CA LEU A 100 4.65 -0.99 40.74
C LEU A 100 6.08 -0.79 41.24
N ASP A 101 6.35 0.29 41.97
CA ASP A 101 7.68 0.52 42.54
C ASP A 101 8.05 -0.56 43.57
N GLU A 102 7.07 -1.09 44.32
CA GLU A 102 7.29 -2.16 45.27
C GLU A 102 7.47 -3.51 44.55
N GLU A 103 6.72 -3.77 43.49
CA GLU A 103 6.92 -4.91 42.60
C GLU A 103 8.34 -4.92 42.03
N GLU A 104 8.82 -3.80 41.47
CA GLU A 104 10.16 -3.69 40.91
C GLU A 104 11.27 -3.89 41.96
N LYS A 105 11.06 -3.42 43.20
CA LYS A 105 12.00 -3.70 44.30
C LYS A 105 12.00 -5.17 44.66
N CYS A 106 10.83 -5.79 44.83
CA CYS A 106 10.72 -7.21 45.14
C CYS A 106 11.33 -8.09 44.04
N LEU A 107 11.19 -7.70 42.78
CA LEU A 107 11.81 -8.37 41.63
C LEU A 107 13.34 -8.24 41.62
N LYS A 108 13.89 -7.09 42.03
CA LYS A 108 15.34 -6.89 42.16
C LYS A 108 15.93 -7.65 43.35
N GLU A 109 15.17 -7.77 44.43
CA GLU A 109 15.60 -8.44 45.66
C GLU A 109 15.50 -9.98 45.60
N ASN A 110 14.60 -10.52 44.75
CA ASN A 110 14.36 -11.96 44.64
C ASN A 110 14.49 -12.49 43.19
N PRO A 111 15.71 -12.74 42.67
CA PRO A 111 15.85 -13.29 41.34
C PRO A 111 15.50 -14.79 41.27
N VAL A 112 14.58 -15.12 40.36
CA VAL A 112 14.28 -16.40 39.64
C VAL A 112 14.07 -17.70 40.44
N THR A 113 14.56 -17.87 41.67
CA THR A 113 14.53 -19.16 42.40
C THR A 113 13.35 -19.36 43.34
N SER A 114 12.46 -18.37 43.52
CA SER A 114 11.32 -18.47 44.46
C SER A 114 9.97 -18.22 43.79
N VAL A 115 8.99 -19.09 43.97
CA VAL A 115 7.60 -18.91 43.46
C VAL A 115 6.99 -17.56 43.91
N LYS A 116 7.51 -16.99 45.00
CA LYS A 116 7.11 -15.71 45.59
C LYS A 116 7.23 -14.52 44.63
N TRP A 117 8.21 -14.49 43.72
CA TRP A 117 8.31 -13.38 42.78
C TRP A 117 7.11 -13.36 41.81
N ALA A 118 6.70 -14.54 41.33
CA ALA A 118 5.54 -14.68 40.44
C ALA A 118 4.23 -14.37 41.17
N GLU A 119 4.09 -14.79 42.44
CA GLU A 119 2.94 -14.46 43.27
C GLU A 119 2.80 -12.94 43.46
N VAL A 120 3.88 -12.23 43.79
CA VAL A 120 3.86 -10.76 43.96
C VAL A 120 3.39 -10.05 42.69
N VAL A 121 3.93 -10.43 41.52
CA VAL A 121 3.52 -9.86 40.21
C VAL A 121 2.05 -10.14 39.92
N LEU A 122 1.61 -11.40 40.07
CA LEU A 122 0.21 -11.79 39.85
C LEU A 122 -0.75 -11.04 40.78
N ASN A 123 -0.33 -10.82 42.02
CA ASN A 123 -1.11 -10.12 43.03
C ASN A 123 -1.24 -8.63 42.72
N VAL A 124 -0.15 -7.96 42.36
CA VAL A 124 -0.17 -6.55 41.94
C VAL A 124 -1.06 -6.38 40.71
N ASN A 125 -0.90 -7.26 39.70
CA ASN A 125 -1.75 -7.27 38.52
C ASN A 125 -3.23 -7.48 38.84
N ASN A 126 -3.56 -8.42 39.73
CA ASN A 126 -4.95 -8.66 40.15
C ASN A 126 -5.55 -7.46 40.89
N ILE A 127 -4.76 -6.80 41.75
CA ILE A 127 -5.22 -5.59 42.46
C ILE A 127 -5.53 -4.48 41.46
N ILE A 128 -4.62 -4.21 40.50
CA ILE A 128 -4.83 -3.19 39.49
C ILE A 128 -6.02 -3.55 38.59
N LYS A 129 -6.08 -4.80 38.10
CA LYS A 129 -7.19 -5.34 37.28
C LYS A 129 -8.53 -5.16 37.97
N ASP A 130 -8.68 -5.63 39.20
CA ASP A 130 -9.96 -5.63 39.91
C ASP A 130 -10.41 -4.21 40.27
N MET A 131 -9.47 -3.31 40.61
CA MET A 131 -9.79 -1.90 40.86
C MET A 131 -10.30 -1.21 39.58
N LEU A 132 -9.65 -1.44 38.44
CA LEU A 132 -10.07 -0.86 37.16
C LEU A 132 -11.37 -1.46 36.65
N GLN A 133 -11.56 -2.78 36.79
CA GLN A 133 -12.82 -3.46 36.44
C GLN A 133 -13.98 -2.99 37.31
N ALA A 134 -13.79 -2.84 38.63
CA ALA A 134 -14.82 -2.32 39.53
C ALA A 134 -15.21 -0.86 39.20
N ALA A 135 -14.27 -0.07 38.68
CA ALA A 135 -14.54 1.28 38.18
C ALA A 135 -15.33 1.22 36.85
N ALA A 136 -14.92 0.36 35.91
CA ALA A 136 -15.58 0.19 34.61
C ALA A 136 -17.01 -0.34 34.75
N GLN A 137 -17.24 -1.37 35.56
CA GLN A 137 -18.56 -1.93 35.82
C GLN A 137 -19.51 -0.91 36.45
N TYR A 138 -19.00 -0.07 37.36
CA TYR A 138 -19.80 1.01 37.94
C TYR A 138 -20.22 2.03 36.87
N ARG A 139 -19.29 2.38 35.96
CA ARG A 139 -19.57 3.29 34.85
C ARG A 139 -20.65 2.72 33.92
N GLU A 140 -20.55 1.45 33.54
CA GLU A 140 -21.52 0.81 32.65
C GLU A 140 -22.91 0.69 33.27
N THR A 141 -23.00 0.19 34.50
CA THR A 141 -24.27 -0.02 35.20
C THR A 141 -25.01 1.28 35.50
N LYS A 142 -24.30 2.40 35.63
CA LYS A 142 -24.87 3.69 36.02
C LYS A 142 -24.68 4.80 35.00
N ALA A 143 -24.26 4.48 33.79
CA ALA A 143 -24.08 5.45 32.71
C ALA A 143 -25.34 6.29 32.46
N SER A 144 -26.53 5.71 32.67
CA SER A 144 -27.82 6.39 32.51
C SER A 144 -28.04 7.51 33.54
N LEU A 145 -27.56 7.34 34.78
CA LEU A 145 -27.76 8.30 35.88
C LEU A 145 -26.94 9.58 35.71
N TYR A 146 -25.84 9.50 34.95
CA TYR A 146 -24.92 10.61 34.74
C TYR A 146 -24.93 11.12 33.29
N ARG A 147 -25.89 10.70 32.46
CA ARG A 147 -26.04 11.16 31.07
C ARG A 147 -26.53 12.62 31.04
N ALA A 148 -25.99 13.44 30.14
CA ALA A 148 -26.50 14.79 29.92
C ALA A 148 -27.95 14.77 29.41
N ALA A 149 -28.73 15.79 29.80
CA ALA A 149 -30.00 16.09 29.17
C ALA A 149 -29.79 16.44 27.68
N GLU A 150 -30.74 16.06 26.82
CA GLU A 150 -30.68 16.22 25.35
C GLU A 150 -30.45 17.67 24.87
N ASN A 151 -30.65 18.66 25.75
CA ASN A 151 -30.54 20.09 25.47
C ASN A 151 -29.36 20.80 26.20
N ALA A 152 -28.40 20.05 26.77
CA ALA A 152 -27.27 20.64 27.50
C ALA A 152 -26.18 21.23 26.57
N ALA A 153 -25.52 22.29 27.04
CA ALA A 153 -24.39 22.93 26.37
C ALA A 153 -23.26 21.93 26.05
N PRO A 154 -22.39 22.21 25.05
CA PRO A 154 -21.30 21.30 24.69
C PRO A 154 -20.25 21.22 25.80
N GLU A 155 -20.41 20.24 26.68
CA GLU A 155 -19.50 19.10 26.75
C GLU A 155 -18.00 19.32 26.55
N PRO A 156 -17.18 19.77 27.52
CA PRO A 156 -15.74 19.66 27.37
C PRO A 156 -15.28 18.19 27.26
N GLU A 157 -14.05 17.99 26.78
CA GLU A 157 -13.41 16.66 26.63
C GLU A 157 -13.52 15.83 27.92
N TYR A 158 -14.01 14.60 27.79
CA TYR A 158 -14.11 13.69 28.93
C TYR A 158 -12.92 12.74 28.96
N ILE A 159 -12.06 12.92 29.97
CA ILE A 159 -10.92 12.04 30.25
C ILE A 159 -11.20 11.27 31.55
N PRO A 160 -11.61 9.99 31.48
CA PRO A 160 -11.76 9.18 32.68
C PRO A 160 -10.48 9.17 33.51
N TRP A 161 -10.57 9.13 34.85
CA TRP A 161 -9.38 8.92 35.69
C TRP A 161 -8.67 7.59 35.39
N THR A 162 -9.39 6.56 34.94
CA THR A 162 -8.81 5.30 34.45
C THR A 162 -7.98 5.47 33.17
N ALA A 163 -8.10 6.62 32.51
CA ALA A 163 -7.39 6.99 31.30
C ALA A 163 -6.52 8.25 31.51
N SER A 164 -6.19 8.59 32.76
CA SER A 164 -5.37 9.76 33.04
C SER A 164 -3.98 9.64 32.40
N GLY A 165 -3.60 10.66 31.64
CA GLY A 165 -2.23 10.85 31.14
C GLY A 165 -1.37 11.64 32.13
N GLY A 166 -0.05 11.58 31.95
CA GLY A 166 0.95 12.27 32.78
C GLY A 166 1.74 11.33 33.71
N VAL A 167 2.75 11.86 34.41
CA VAL A 167 3.50 11.15 35.45
C VAL A 167 2.52 10.83 36.60
N GLY A 168 2.34 9.57 36.97
CA GLY A 168 1.26 9.14 37.86
C GLY A 168 -0.06 8.81 37.20
N GLY A 169 -0.14 8.91 35.88
CA GLY A 169 -1.31 8.54 35.11
C GLY A 169 -1.54 7.02 35.10
N VAL A 170 -2.80 6.59 35.07
CA VAL A 170 -3.14 5.16 34.97
C VAL A 170 -2.62 4.57 33.65
N ARG A 171 -2.53 5.38 32.58
CA ARG A 171 -1.93 4.96 31.30
C ARG A 171 -0.44 4.63 31.40
N THR A 172 0.32 5.47 32.09
CA THR A 172 1.77 5.27 32.26
C THR A 172 2.07 4.09 33.18
N VAL A 173 1.23 3.89 34.20
CA VAL A 173 1.29 2.72 35.08
C VAL A 173 1.09 1.44 34.26
N ILE A 174 0.02 1.35 33.45
CA ILE A 174 -0.24 0.12 32.70
C ILE A 174 0.84 -0.12 31.64
N ALA A 175 1.32 0.91 30.96
CA ALA A 175 2.43 0.78 30.00
C ALA A 175 3.73 0.30 30.68
N ARG A 176 4.07 0.86 31.84
CA ARG A 176 5.21 0.40 32.64
C ARG A 176 5.04 -1.05 33.07
N GLN A 177 3.84 -1.44 33.48
CA GLN A 177 3.57 -2.82 33.89
C GLN A 177 3.65 -3.80 32.73
N HIS A 178 3.19 -3.40 31.54
CA HIS A 178 3.37 -4.15 30.32
C HIS A 178 4.86 -4.40 30.02
N ASP A 179 5.70 -3.35 30.10
CA ASP A 179 7.14 -3.48 29.88
C ASP A 179 7.83 -4.36 30.92
N VAL A 180 7.45 -4.25 32.20
CA VAL A 180 7.98 -5.10 33.28
C VAL A 180 7.62 -6.55 33.01
N ILE A 181 6.36 -6.87 32.73
CA ILE A 181 5.90 -8.23 32.48
C ILE A 181 6.65 -8.84 31.29
N LEU A 182 6.80 -8.10 30.18
CA LEU A 182 7.44 -8.62 28.98
C LEU A 182 8.95 -8.80 29.13
N ARG A 183 9.65 -7.87 29.79
CA ARG A 183 11.12 -7.88 29.87
C ARG A 183 11.66 -8.74 31.00
N SER A 184 11.04 -8.71 32.18
CA SER A 184 11.59 -9.37 33.37
C SER A 184 10.90 -10.70 33.67
N VAL A 185 9.59 -10.79 33.45
CA VAL A 185 8.78 -11.94 33.90
C VAL A 185 8.61 -12.99 32.79
N TYR A 186 8.29 -12.59 31.56
CA TYR A 186 7.97 -13.52 30.47
C TYR A 186 9.09 -14.51 30.11
N PRO A 187 10.38 -14.13 30.10
CA PRO A 187 11.48 -15.06 29.80
C PRO A 187 11.62 -16.19 30.83
N HIS A 188 11.17 -15.96 32.07
CA HIS A 188 11.36 -16.86 33.20
C HIS A 188 10.09 -17.61 33.63
N ALA A 189 8.93 -17.32 33.01
CA ALA A 189 7.65 -17.88 33.40
C ALA A 189 7.36 -19.25 32.74
N ASP A 190 6.73 -20.16 33.50
CA ASP A 190 6.17 -21.43 33.01
C ASP A 190 4.89 -21.22 32.18
N SER A 191 4.47 -22.22 31.40
CA SER A 191 3.30 -22.13 30.51
C SER A 191 1.99 -21.76 31.24
N GLY A 192 1.76 -22.27 32.45
CA GLY A 192 0.59 -21.92 33.27
C GLY A 192 0.63 -20.47 33.77
N LEU A 193 1.80 -20.01 34.21
CA LEU A 193 2.00 -18.62 34.65
C LEU A 193 1.89 -17.64 33.48
N ARG A 194 2.41 -17.99 32.29
CA ARG A 194 2.27 -17.19 31.07
C ARG A 194 0.80 -16.96 30.72
N ASN A 195 -0.04 -17.99 30.80
CA ASN A 195 -1.46 -17.84 30.51
C ASN A 195 -2.17 -16.91 31.51
N ALA A 196 -1.90 -17.05 32.80
CA ALA A 196 -2.47 -16.18 33.83
C ALA A 196 -2.01 -14.72 33.69
N LEU A 197 -0.71 -14.51 33.42
CA LEU A 197 -0.14 -13.19 33.16
C LEU A 197 -0.70 -12.56 31.89
N SER A 198 -0.83 -13.33 30.81
CA SER A 198 -1.44 -12.86 29.57
C SER A 198 -2.91 -12.47 29.75
N GLU A 199 -3.70 -13.26 30.50
CA GLU A 199 -5.09 -12.89 30.80
C GLU A 199 -5.18 -11.57 31.59
N GLN A 200 -4.32 -11.41 32.61
CA GLN A 200 -4.25 -10.19 33.39
C GLN A 200 -3.83 -8.99 32.55
N LEU A 201 -2.80 -9.16 31.73
CA LEU A 201 -2.29 -8.12 30.85
C LEU A 201 -3.35 -7.69 29.83
N VAL A 202 -4.08 -8.64 29.24
CA VAL A 202 -5.20 -8.35 28.32
C VAL A 202 -6.26 -7.51 29.01
N ALA A 203 -6.64 -7.83 30.24
CA ALA A 203 -7.61 -7.03 30.98
C ALA A 203 -7.10 -5.60 31.28
N LEU A 204 -5.81 -5.43 31.56
CA LEU A 204 -5.20 -4.12 31.74
C LEU A 204 -5.17 -3.33 30.42
N LEU A 205 -4.76 -3.96 29.32
CA LEU A 205 -4.75 -3.36 27.98
C LEU A 205 -6.16 -2.97 27.53
N ASP A 206 -7.16 -3.80 27.82
CA ASP A 206 -8.57 -3.52 27.54
C ASP A 206 -9.05 -2.25 28.27
N SER A 207 -8.67 -2.09 29.54
CA SER A 207 -9.00 -0.86 30.28
C SER A 207 -8.31 0.39 29.70
N LEU A 208 -7.09 0.23 29.20
CA LEU A 208 -6.27 1.30 28.62
C LEU A 208 -6.84 1.77 27.28
N LEU A 209 -7.06 0.81 26.36
CA LEU A 209 -7.61 1.04 25.03
C LEU A 209 -9.08 1.50 25.11
N GLY A 210 -9.87 0.97 26.04
CA GLY A 210 -11.22 1.46 26.34
C GLY A 210 -11.21 2.92 26.81
N GLY A 211 -10.19 3.33 27.55
CA GLY A 211 -9.95 4.72 27.93
C GLY A 211 -9.69 5.65 26.74
N TYR A 212 -8.93 5.20 25.73
CA TYR A 212 -8.73 5.96 24.49
C TYR A 212 -10.01 6.06 23.66
N VAL A 213 -10.79 4.98 23.54
CA VAL A 213 -12.10 5.01 22.85
C VAL A 213 -13.07 5.98 23.53
N ALA A 214 -13.09 6.01 24.87
CA ALA A 214 -13.91 6.97 25.61
C ALA A 214 -13.51 8.44 25.33
N GLN A 215 -12.22 8.73 25.19
CA GLN A 215 -11.76 10.06 24.78
C GLN A 215 -12.15 10.37 23.33
N LEU A 216 -11.90 9.46 22.38
CA LEU A 216 -12.21 9.66 20.96
C LEU A 216 -13.71 9.88 20.74
N THR A 217 -14.57 9.12 21.43
CA THR A 217 -16.03 9.31 21.37
C THR A 217 -16.47 10.67 21.93
N SER A 218 -15.78 11.22 22.92
CA SER A 218 -16.04 12.57 23.43
C SER A 218 -15.61 13.68 22.45
N LEU A 219 -14.54 13.42 21.67
CA LEU A 219 -13.94 14.36 20.71
C LEU A 219 -14.57 14.33 19.31
N ARG A 220 -15.47 13.38 19.00
CA ARG A 220 -16.18 13.25 17.70
C ARG A 220 -17.09 14.44 17.31
N ARG A 221 -17.01 15.57 18.02
CA ARG A 221 -17.87 16.74 17.80
C ARG A 221 -17.21 17.74 16.82
N PRO A 222 -17.99 18.43 15.98
CA PRO A 222 -17.45 19.41 15.04
C PRO A 222 -16.77 20.57 15.80
N GLY A 223 -15.49 20.80 15.54
CA GLY A 223 -14.68 21.88 16.14
C GLY A 223 -13.38 21.45 16.82
N GLN A 224 -13.13 20.15 17.04
CA GLN A 224 -11.91 19.62 17.68
C GLN A 224 -11.19 18.55 16.83
N GLN A 225 -11.34 18.63 15.51
CA GLN A 225 -10.88 17.61 14.57
C GLN A 225 -9.36 17.40 14.60
N GLU A 226 -8.56 18.46 14.70
CA GLU A 226 -7.09 18.34 14.82
C GLU A 226 -6.64 17.57 16.07
N ARG A 227 -7.35 17.75 17.19
CA ARG A 227 -7.06 17.04 18.44
C ARG A 227 -7.56 15.59 18.41
N TYR A 228 -8.66 15.35 17.69
CA TYR A 228 -9.14 14.00 17.41
C TYR A 228 -8.12 13.23 16.56
N ASP A 229 -7.65 13.82 15.46
CA ASP A 229 -6.68 13.20 14.55
C ASP A 229 -5.35 12.91 15.25
N ALA A 230 -4.85 13.86 16.06
CA ALA A 230 -3.63 13.66 16.85
C ALA A 230 -3.77 12.52 17.87
N LEU A 231 -4.92 12.43 18.55
CA LEU A 231 -5.19 11.35 19.52
C LEU A 231 -5.40 10.01 18.81
N GLU A 232 -5.99 9.98 17.63
CA GLU A 232 -6.15 8.77 16.81
C GLU A 232 -4.79 8.25 16.33
N MET A 233 -3.88 9.14 15.92
CA MET A 233 -2.49 8.77 15.62
C MET A 233 -1.76 8.22 16.86
N GLU A 234 -1.87 8.87 18.02
CA GLU A 234 -1.26 8.36 19.25
C GLU A 234 -1.86 6.99 19.62
N TYR A 235 -3.18 6.84 19.52
CA TYR A 235 -3.89 5.61 19.80
C TYR A 235 -3.41 4.46 18.90
N THR A 236 -3.37 4.68 17.59
CA THR A 236 -2.91 3.66 16.62
C THR A 236 -1.45 3.27 16.86
N GLN A 237 -0.56 4.23 17.14
CA GLN A 237 0.83 3.95 17.47
C GLN A 237 0.96 3.15 18.77
N ARG A 238 0.34 3.60 19.87
CA ARG A 238 0.41 2.94 21.17
C ARG A 238 -0.18 1.54 21.14
N ARG A 239 -1.26 1.37 20.39
CA ARG A 239 -1.90 0.08 20.18
C ARG A 239 -0.97 -0.90 19.44
N ALA A 240 -0.29 -0.44 18.40
CA ALA A 240 0.73 -1.24 17.72
C ALA A 240 1.92 -1.57 18.64
N GLU A 241 2.43 -0.60 19.41
CA GLU A 241 3.53 -0.81 20.37
C GLU A 241 3.20 -1.87 21.44
N LEU A 242 1.96 -1.90 21.92
CA LEU A 242 1.53 -2.84 22.98
C LEU A 242 1.22 -4.24 22.43
N LEU A 243 0.64 -4.34 21.23
CA LEU A 243 0.20 -5.63 20.68
C LEU A 243 1.28 -6.37 19.90
N THR A 244 2.25 -5.67 19.29
CA THR A 244 3.33 -6.32 18.51
C THR A 244 4.18 -7.29 19.35
N PRO A 245 4.62 -6.94 20.57
CA PRO A 245 5.39 -7.87 21.39
C PRO A 245 4.59 -9.12 21.77
N LEU A 246 3.27 -8.99 22.02
CA LEU A 246 2.42 -10.14 22.34
C LEU A 246 2.24 -11.09 21.16
N LEU A 247 2.27 -10.54 19.95
CA LEU A 247 2.23 -11.30 18.70
C LEU A 247 3.55 -12.06 18.47
N GLU A 248 4.71 -11.44 18.72
CA GLU A 248 6.02 -12.10 18.66
C GLU A 248 6.17 -13.25 19.65
N LEU A 249 5.52 -13.14 20.82
CA LEU A 249 5.51 -14.17 21.85
C LEU A 249 4.51 -15.31 21.58
N GLY A 250 3.77 -15.28 20.47
CA GLY A 250 2.89 -16.35 20.00
C GLY A 250 1.53 -16.44 20.71
N GLN A 251 1.11 -15.41 21.46
CA GLN A 251 -0.17 -15.38 22.18
C GLN A 251 -1.35 -14.98 21.26
N TYR A 252 -1.56 -15.74 20.18
CA TYR A 252 -2.49 -15.37 19.10
C TYR A 252 -3.97 -15.29 19.51
N GLN A 253 -4.40 -16.03 20.52
CA GLN A 253 -5.80 -16.01 20.98
C GLN A 253 -6.17 -14.68 21.62
N TRP A 254 -5.30 -14.18 22.49
CA TRP A 254 -5.49 -12.95 23.24
C TRP A 254 -5.32 -11.70 22.37
N VAL A 255 -4.28 -11.70 21.53
CA VAL A 255 -4.05 -10.62 20.56
C VAL A 255 -5.26 -10.48 19.63
N ALA A 256 -5.83 -11.58 19.18
CA ALA A 256 -7.01 -11.54 18.33
C ALA A 256 -8.25 -10.98 19.05
N ALA A 257 -8.50 -11.37 20.30
CA ALA A 257 -9.64 -10.84 21.04
C ALA A 257 -9.55 -9.31 21.23
N LEU A 258 -8.35 -8.78 21.52
CA LEU A 258 -8.10 -7.35 21.60
C LEU A 258 -8.23 -6.67 20.24
N ALA A 259 -7.54 -7.20 19.22
CA ALA A 259 -7.54 -6.62 17.89
C ALA A 259 -8.93 -6.67 17.22
N GLU A 260 -9.76 -7.67 17.51
CA GLU A 260 -11.17 -7.70 17.10
C GLU A 260 -12.01 -6.63 17.80
N LYS A 261 -11.79 -6.41 19.10
CA LYS A 261 -12.54 -5.44 19.90
C LYS A 261 -12.23 -4.00 19.47
N TYR A 262 -10.97 -3.74 19.12
CA TYR A 262 -10.48 -2.40 18.74
C TYR A 262 -10.31 -2.20 17.24
N CYS A 263 -10.66 -3.20 16.43
CA CYS A 263 -10.62 -3.18 14.97
C CYS A 263 -9.20 -2.87 14.43
N ASP A 264 -8.21 -3.62 14.91
CA ASP A 264 -6.80 -3.47 14.53
C ASP A 264 -6.48 -4.37 13.35
N PHE A 265 -6.85 -3.91 12.17
CA PHE A 265 -6.78 -4.73 10.97
C PHE A 265 -5.35 -5.16 10.62
N ASP A 266 -4.35 -4.29 10.83
CA ASP A 266 -2.93 -4.62 10.62
C ASP A 266 -2.48 -5.86 11.38
N ILE A 267 -2.80 -5.91 12.67
CA ILE A 267 -2.32 -6.94 13.58
C ILE A 267 -3.09 -8.24 13.34
N LEU A 268 -4.39 -8.15 13.03
CA LEU A 268 -5.19 -9.30 12.61
C LEU A 268 -4.62 -9.94 11.34
N VAL A 269 -4.25 -9.13 10.34
CA VAL A 269 -3.68 -9.63 9.09
C VAL A 269 -2.27 -10.22 9.31
N GLN A 270 -1.41 -9.54 10.07
CA GLN A 270 -0.08 -10.05 10.42
C GLN A 270 -0.17 -11.40 11.17
N MET A 271 -1.10 -11.52 12.12
CA MET A 271 -1.34 -12.76 12.87
C MET A 271 -1.87 -13.89 11.98
N CYS A 272 -2.82 -13.59 11.09
CA CYS A 272 -3.34 -14.59 10.14
C CYS A 272 -2.25 -15.08 9.19
N GLU A 273 -1.32 -14.21 8.79
CA GLU A 273 -0.20 -14.60 7.92
C GLU A 273 0.86 -15.43 8.66
N GLN A 274 1.18 -15.10 9.91
CA GLN A 274 2.13 -15.89 10.71
C GLN A 274 1.59 -17.28 11.06
N THR A 275 0.27 -17.40 11.21
CA THR A 275 -0.41 -18.67 11.53
C THR A 275 -0.91 -19.42 10.29
N ASP A 276 -0.76 -18.82 9.10
CA ASP A 276 -1.30 -19.25 7.79
C ASP A 276 -2.78 -19.69 7.85
N ASN A 277 -3.57 -19.08 8.73
CA ASN A 277 -4.93 -19.50 9.00
C ASN A 277 -5.96 -18.77 8.12
N GLN A 278 -6.15 -19.30 6.91
CA GLN A 278 -7.07 -18.73 5.90
C GLN A 278 -8.54 -18.72 6.35
N THR A 279 -8.97 -19.69 7.17
CA THR A 279 -10.37 -19.76 7.65
C THR A 279 -10.72 -18.58 8.56
N ARG A 280 -9.77 -18.17 9.41
CA ARG A 280 -9.92 -17.04 10.32
C ARG A 280 -9.96 -15.72 9.56
N LEU A 281 -9.12 -15.58 8.53
CA LEU A 281 -9.12 -14.43 7.64
C LEU A 281 -10.48 -14.27 6.93
N GLN A 282 -11.03 -15.35 6.39
CA GLN A 282 -12.36 -15.34 5.77
C GLN A 282 -13.45 -14.93 6.78
N HIS A 283 -13.38 -15.42 8.01
CA HIS A 283 -14.30 -15.00 9.06
C HIS A 283 -14.20 -13.49 9.33
N TYR A 284 -13.00 -12.93 9.43
CA TYR A 284 -12.82 -11.49 9.60
C TYR A 284 -13.32 -10.67 8.43
N MET A 285 -13.15 -11.15 7.20
CA MET A 285 -13.70 -10.50 6.02
C MET A 285 -15.23 -10.45 6.04
N THR A 286 -15.89 -11.49 6.55
CA THR A 286 -17.35 -11.47 6.72
C THR A 286 -17.80 -10.60 7.90
N LYS A 287 -17.08 -10.64 9.01
CA LYS A 287 -17.43 -9.93 10.25
C LYS A 287 -17.23 -8.41 10.14
N PHE A 288 -16.22 -7.98 9.40
CA PHE A 288 -15.85 -6.56 9.23
C PHE A 288 -16.12 -6.04 7.81
N ALA A 289 -17.09 -6.63 7.10
CA ALA A 289 -17.46 -6.21 5.76
C ALA A 289 -17.87 -4.72 5.72
N ASP A 290 -18.62 -4.25 6.72
CA ASP A 290 -19.09 -2.86 6.83
C ASP A 290 -17.95 -1.84 7.06
N GLN A 291 -16.77 -2.31 7.48
CA GLN A 291 -15.59 -1.47 7.78
C GLN A 291 -14.53 -1.54 6.67
N ASN A 292 -14.86 -2.11 5.51
CA ASN A 292 -13.96 -2.26 4.36
C ASN A 292 -12.65 -3.01 4.69
N PHE A 293 -12.72 -4.04 5.55
CA PHE A 293 -11.56 -4.87 5.90
C PHE A 293 -10.87 -5.48 4.67
N ALA A 294 -11.63 -5.79 3.62
CA ALA A 294 -11.09 -6.31 2.36
C ALA A 294 -10.15 -5.32 1.65
N ASP A 295 -10.52 -4.02 1.57
CA ASP A 295 -9.66 -2.97 0.99
C ASP A 295 -8.35 -2.86 1.80
N PHE A 296 -8.47 -2.87 3.13
CA PHE A 296 -7.32 -2.84 4.01
C PHE A 296 -6.36 -4.03 3.79
N LEU A 297 -6.91 -5.24 3.69
CA LEU A 297 -6.16 -6.46 3.41
C LEU A 297 -5.43 -6.38 2.05
N PHE A 298 -6.09 -5.85 1.02
CA PHE A 298 -5.51 -5.73 -0.31
C PHE A 298 -4.36 -4.71 -0.34
N ARG A 299 -4.52 -3.56 0.32
CA ARG A 299 -3.42 -2.59 0.50
C ARG A 299 -2.24 -3.21 1.22
N TRP A 300 -2.50 -3.95 2.30
CA TRP A 300 -1.45 -4.63 3.05
C TRP A 300 -0.70 -5.67 2.19
N TYR A 301 -1.42 -6.50 1.43
CA TYR A 301 -0.79 -7.47 0.53
C TYR A 301 0.03 -6.82 -0.58
N MET A 302 -0.40 -5.65 -1.06
CA MET A 302 0.34 -4.85 -2.02
C MET A 302 1.63 -4.29 -1.43
N GLU A 303 1.58 -3.68 -0.25
CA GLU A 303 2.75 -3.11 0.45
C GLU A 303 3.79 -4.18 0.77
N LYS A 304 3.36 -5.39 1.15
CA LYS A 304 4.25 -6.52 1.43
C LYS A 304 4.69 -7.29 0.18
N GLY A 305 4.24 -6.89 -1.02
CA GLY A 305 4.61 -7.51 -2.29
C GLY A 305 4.06 -8.93 -2.50
N LYS A 306 3.10 -9.39 -1.69
CA LYS A 306 2.53 -10.75 -1.74
C LYS A 306 1.39 -10.86 -2.75
N ARG A 307 1.66 -10.52 -4.00
CA ARG A 307 0.67 -10.49 -5.10
C ARG A 307 0.04 -11.85 -5.40
N GLY A 308 0.79 -12.95 -5.21
CA GLY A 308 0.28 -14.31 -5.42
C GLY A 308 -0.85 -14.69 -4.45
N LYS A 309 -0.74 -14.30 -3.17
CA LYS A 309 -1.77 -14.57 -2.15
C LYS A 309 -3.00 -13.66 -2.29
N LEU A 310 -2.85 -12.50 -2.94
CA LEU A 310 -3.98 -11.64 -3.29
C LEU A 310 -4.84 -12.28 -4.38
N LEU A 311 -4.21 -12.95 -5.36
CA LEU A 311 -4.90 -13.57 -6.48
C LEU A 311 -5.48 -14.96 -6.17
N SER A 312 -5.00 -15.63 -5.12
CA SER A 312 -5.51 -16.93 -4.68
C SER A 312 -6.69 -16.84 -3.69
N GLN A 313 -7.31 -15.66 -3.56
CA GLN A 313 -8.41 -15.48 -2.60
C GLN A 313 -9.70 -16.16 -3.08
N PRO A 314 -10.61 -16.54 -2.16
CA PRO A 314 -11.86 -17.20 -2.51
C PRO A 314 -12.79 -16.34 -3.38
N ILE A 315 -13.59 -17.01 -4.21
CA ILE A 315 -14.50 -16.44 -5.22
C ILE A 315 -15.47 -15.38 -4.65
N ALA A 316 -15.88 -15.52 -3.39
CA ALA A 316 -16.78 -14.58 -2.71
C ALA A 316 -16.21 -13.15 -2.61
N GLN A 317 -14.89 -12.98 -2.76
CA GLN A 317 -14.19 -11.72 -2.54
C GLN A 317 -13.76 -11.06 -3.86
N HIS A 318 -13.99 -11.73 -5.00
CA HIS A 318 -13.64 -11.24 -6.34
C HIS A 318 -14.34 -9.91 -6.69
N GLN A 319 -15.53 -9.65 -6.16
CA GLN A 319 -16.23 -8.38 -6.41
C GLN A 319 -15.58 -7.19 -5.68
N GLN A 320 -15.20 -7.37 -4.42
CA GLN A 320 -14.49 -6.35 -3.63
C GLN A 320 -13.06 -6.14 -4.14
N LEU A 321 -12.42 -7.23 -4.56
CA LEU A 321 -11.11 -7.21 -5.18
C LEU A 321 -11.17 -6.56 -6.57
N ALA A 322 -12.24 -6.76 -7.36
CA ALA A 322 -12.45 -6.05 -8.62
C ALA A 322 -12.59 -4.53 -8.40
N SER A 323 -13.40 -4.08 -7.42
CA SER A 323 -13.52 -2.65 -7.12
C SER A 323 -12.20 -2.03 -6.65
N PHE A 324 -11.39 -2.78 -5.91
CA PHE A 324 -10.07 -2.33 -5.48
C PHE A 324 -9.07 -2.30 -6.65
N LEU A 325 -9.07 -3.33 -7.50
CA LEU A 325 -8.19 -3.43 -8.66
C LEU A 325 -8.51 -2.43 -9.76
N GLN A 326 -9.73 -1.87 -9.85
CA GLN A 326 -10.02 -0.76 -10.76
C GLN A 326 -9.08 0.44 -10.54
N ALA A 327 -8.63 0.69 -9.31
CA ALA A 327 -7.63 1.72 -9.00
C ALA A 327 -6.20 1.31 -9.42
N HIS A 328 -5.97 0.02 -9.66
CA HIS A 328 -4.69 -0.58 -10.04
C HIS A 328 -4.80 -1.34 -11.36
N GLU A 329 -4.95 -0.58 -12.45
CA GLU A 329 -5.13 -1.11 -13.81
C GLU A 329 -4.08 -2.19 -14.15
N HIS A 330 -2.80 -1.97 -13.81
CA HIS A 330 -1.67 -2.89 -14.06
C HIS A 330 -1.81 -4.32 -13.51
N LEU A 331 -2.69 -4.57 -12.54
CA LEU A 331 -2.94 -5.90 -11.96
C LEU A 331 -4.34 -6.44 -12.27
N SER A 332 -5.22 -5.62 -12.85
CA SER A 332 -6.61 -5.99 -13.14
C SER A 332 -6.72 -7.18 -14.09
N TRP A 333 -5.83 -7.27 -15.10
CA TRP A 333 -5.85 -8.37 -16.08
C TRP A 333 -5.60 -9.75 -15.46
N LEU A 334 -4.77 -9.84 -14.42
CA LEU A 334 -4.50 -11.11 -13.72
C LEU A 334 -5.76 -11.62 -13.02
N HIS A 335 -6.51 -10.72 -12.40
CA HIS A 335 -7.77 -11.06 -11.76
C HIS A 335 -8.84 -11.42 -12.79
N HIS A 336 -8.96 -10.67 -13.88
CA HIS A 336 -9.90 -10.98 -14.95
C HIS A 336 -9.66 -12.37 -15.56
N ILE A 337 -8.39 -12.78 -15.76
CA ILE A 337 -8.05 -14.14 -16.20
C ILE A 337 -8.49 -15.20 -15.17
N HIS A 338 -8.28 -14.94 -13.87
CA HIS A 338 -8.69 -15.87 -12.82
C HIS A 338 -10.21 -16.04 -12.74
N VAL A 339 -10.96 -14.95 -12.96
CA VAL A 339 -12.43 -14.92 -13.01
C VAL A 339 -12.99 -15.46 -14.33
N GLN A 340 -12.13 -15.84 -15.28
CA GLN A 340 -12.48 -16.26 -16.65
C GLN A 340 -13.17 -15.17 -17.47
N ASP A 341 -13.04 -13.89 -17.08
CA ASP A 341 -13.47 -12.75 -17.87
C ASP A 341 -12.35 -12.33 -18.84
N PHE A 342 -12.22 -13.08 -19.93
CA PHE A 342 -11.19 -12.85 -20.94
C PHE A 342 -11.41 -11.56 -21.75
N GLN A 343 -12.65 -11.07 -21.84
CA GLN A 343 -12.97 -9.85 -22.58
C GLN A 343 -12.42 -8.62 -21.85
N SER A 344 -12.71 -8.50 -20.56
CA SER A 344 -12.17 -7.41 -19.74
C SER A 344 -10.65 -7.53 -19.60
N ALA A 345 -10.11 -8.75 -19.52
CA ALA A 345 -8.67 -8.98 -19.53
C ALA A 345 -7.99 -8.45 -20.81
N HIS A 346 -8.55 -8.78 -21.98
CA HIS A 346 -8.06 -8.29 -23.27
C HIS A 346 -8.05 -6.75 -23.32
N HIS A 347 -9.14 -6.09 -22.89
CA HIS A 347 -9.22 -4.63 -22.92
C HIS A 347 -8.17 -3.97 -22.01
N THR A 348 -7.99 -4.48 -20.78
CA THR A 348 -6.96 -3.97 -19.86
C THR A 348 -5.54 -4.23 -20.38
N LEU A 349 -5.26 -5.41 -20.94
CA LEU A 349 -3.96 -5.73 -21.52
C LEU A 349 -3.64 -4.88 -22.75
N TYR A 350 -4.64 -4.63 -23.60
CA TYR A 350 -4.51 -3.77 -24.77
C TYR A 350 -4.28 -2.31 -24.39
N SER A 351 -5.03 -1.78 -23.41
CA SER A 351 -4.79 -0.45 -22.82
C SER A 351 -3.34 -0.34 -22.31
N GLN A 352 -2.89 -1.32 -21.52
CA GLN A 352 -1.53 -1.34 -20.97
C GLN A 352 -0.46 -1.41 -22.06
N ALA A 353 -0.67 -2.24 -23.08
CA ALA A 353 0.24 -2.33 -24.22
C ALA A 353 0.38 -0.99 -24.96
N ASN A 354 -0.71 -0.21 -25.07
CA ASN A 354 -0.69 1.11 -25.69
C ASN A 354 0.02 2.15 -24.80
N THR A 355 -0.16 2.10 -23.48
CA THR A 355 0.55 2.99 -22.54
C THR A 355 2.03 2.67 -22.38
N GLU A 356 2.44 1.42 -22.65
CA GLU A 356 3.82 0.99 -22.49
C GLU A 356 4.68 1.51 -23.64
N THR A 357 5.55 2.48 -23.34
CA THR A 357 6.53 3.04 -24.28
C THR A 357 7.98 2.75 -23.86
N ARG A 358 8.18 2.27 -22.63
CA ARG A 358 9.50 2.19 -21.98
C ARG A 358 10.26 0.91 -22.30
N TYR A 359 9.57 -0.20 -22.45
CA TYR A 359 10.20 -1.51 -22.68
C TYR A 359 9.56 -2.24 -23.86
N PHE A 360 10.33 -2.43 -24.92
CA PHE A 360 9.91 -3.17 -26.12
C PHE A 360 9.43 -4.59 -25.78
N SER A 361 10.24 -5.37 -25.05
CA SER A 361 9.93 -6.76 -24.67
C SER A 361 8.64 -6.86 -23.84
N LYS A 362 8.35 -5.82 -23.03
CA LYS A 362 7.12 -5.77 -22.23
C LYS A 362 5.90 -5.49 -23.10
N LYS A 363 5.96 -4.56 -24.05
CA LYS A 363 4.85 -4.32 -24.98
C LYS A 363 4.54 -5.55 -25.82
N LYS A 364 5.57 -6.24 -26.33
CA LYS A 364 5.41 -7.50 -27.08
C LYS A 364 4.70 -8.58 -26.26
N THR A 365 5.13 -8.79 -25.01
CA THR A 365 4.48 -9.79 -24.14
C THR A 365 3.04 -9.42 -23.80
N LEU A 366 2.75 -8.14 -23.54
CA LEU A 366 1.38 -7.65 -23.30
C LEU A 366 0.47 -7.84 -24.52
N LEU A 367 0.94 -7.55 -25.74
CA LEU A 367 0.17 -7.77 -26.96
C LEU A 367 -0.05 -9.25 -27.25
N ALA A 368 0.97 -10.10 -27.06
CA ALA A 368 0.81 -11.54 -27.21
C ALA A 368 -0.21 -12.11 -26.21
N LEU A 369 -0.16 -11.67 -24.95
CA LEU A 369 -1.16 -12.03 -23.93
C LEU A 369 -2.55 -11.49 -24.27
N SER A 370 -2.63 -10.26 -24.79
CA SER A 370 -3.89 -9.64 -25.24
C SER A 370 -4.52 -10.42 -26.40
N LYS A 371 -3.69 -10.92 -27.33
CA LYS A 371 -4.11 -11.77 -28.45
C LYS A 371 -4.61 -13.13 -27.96
N LEU A 372 -3.88 -13.77 -27.06
CA LEU A 372 -4.30 -15.07 -26.49
C LEU A 372 -5.60 -14.95 -25.70
N THR A 373 -5.77 -13.87 -24.92
CA THR A 373 -7.01 -13.62 -24.17
C THR A 373 -8.19 -13.29 -25.10
N ALA A 374 -7.97 -12.52 -26.18
CA ALA A 374 -8.99 -12.30 -27.21
C ALA A 374 -9.40 -13.61 -27.92
N LEU A 375 -8.44 -14.48 -28.21
CA LEU A 375 -8.69 -15.78 -28.84
C LEU A 375 -9.41 -16.76 -27.89
N ALA A 376 -9.11 -16.71 -26.60
CA ALA A 376 -9.76 -17.52 -25.57
C ALA A 376 -11.15 -17.00 -25.16
N SER A 377 -11.51 -15.77 -25.53
CA SER A 377 -12.81 -15.18 -25.20
C SER A 377 -13.94 -15.73 -26.08
N ASP A 378 -15.11 -15.96 -25.50
CA ASP A 378 -16.33 -16.41 -26.18
C ASP A 378 -17.04 -15.27 -26.97
N MET A 379 -16.26 -14.34 -27.51
CA MET A 379 -16.78 -13.17 -28.23
C MET A 379 -17.31 -13.54 -29.62
N PRO A 380 -18.27 -12.77 -30.17
CA PRO A 380 -18.71 -12.97 -31.55
C PRO A 380 -17.53 -12.88 -32.52
N GLU A 381 -17.39 -13.88 -33.40
CA GLU A 381 -16.34 -13.97 -34.42
C GLU A 381 -16.01 -12.65 -35.15
N PRO A 382 -16.98 -11.80 -35.57
CA PRO A 382 -16.63 -10.56 -36.26
C PRO A 382 -15.93 -9.53 -35.38
N LEU A 383 -16.21 -9.48 -34.08
CA LEU A 383 -15.53 -8.58 -33.14
C LEU A 383 -14.15 -9.12 -32.78
N GLN A 384 -14.05 -10.43 -32.55
CA GLN A 384 -12.80 -11.11 -32.29
C GLN A 384 -11.80 -10.92 -33.44
N ARG A 385 -12.24 -11.12 -34.69
CA ARG A 385 -11.39 -10.91 -35.87
C ARG A 385 -10.88 -9.47 -36.00
N LYS A 386 -11.72 -8.48 -35.70
CA LYS A 386 -11.30 -7.06 -35.71
C LYS A 386 -10.22 -6.81 -34.66
N GLN A 387 -10.46 -7.18 -33.40
CA GLN A 387 -9.49 -6.98 -32.31
C GLN A 387 -8.17 -7.72 -32.57
N VAL A 388 -8.23 -8.94 -33.11
CA VAL A 388 -7.02 -9.68 -33.48
C VAL A 388 -6.29 -9.00 -34.64
N ASN A 389 -7.00 -8.48 -35.64
CA ASN A 389 -6.38 -7.76 -36.75
C ASN A 389 -5.69 -6.48 -36.26
N ASP A 390 -6.32 -5.70 -35.38
CA ASP A 390 -5.73 -4.49 -34.79
C ASP A 390 -4.43 -4.83 -34.03
N ILE A 391 -4.43 -5.93 -33.25
CA ILE A 391 -3.21 -6.40 -32.57
C ILE A 391 -2.15 -6.86 -33.58
N VAL A 392 -2.54 -7.58 -34.64
CA VAL A 392 -1.61 -8.06 -35.67
C VAL A 392 -0.96 -6.90 -36.41
N GLU A 393 -1.66 -5.80 -36.67
CA GLU A 393 -1.08 -4.58 -37.24
C GLU A 393 -0.04 -3.97 -36.30
N GLN A 394 -0.31 -3.90 -34.99
CA GLN A 394 0.68 -3.46 -34.01
C GLN A 394 1.87 -4.42 -33.89
N GLU A 395 1.66 -5.74 -33.97
CA GLU A 395 2.72 -6.73 -34.00
C GLU A 395 3.61 -6.58 -35.25
N ARG A 396 3.04 -6.23 -36.41
CA ARG A 396 3.81 -5.92 -37.63
C ARG A 396 4.72 -4.71 -37.43
N PHE A 397 4.20 -3.64 -36.84
CA PHE A 397 5.03 -2.48 -36.49
C PHE A 397 6.21 -2.88 -35.58
N LEU A 398 5.93 -3.67 -34.53
CA LEU A 398 6.97 -4.14 -33.60
C LEU A 398 7.98 -5.08 -34.25
N LEU A 399 7.57 -5.87 -35.24
CA LEU A 399 8.47 -6.76 -35.99
C LEU A 399 9.57 -5.96 -36.67
N HIS A 400 9.29 -4.76 -37.19
CA HIS A 400 10.30 -3.90 -37.77
C HIS A 400 11.36 -3.46 -36.75
N GLN A 401 11.02 -3.29 -35.47
CA GLN A 401 12.01 -3.02 -34.43
C GLN A 401 12.78 -4.30 -34.02
N GLU A 402 12.14 -5.47 -34.03
CA GLU A 402 12.78 -6.75 -33.72
C GLU A 402 13.79 -7.18 -34.79
N THR A 403 13.52 -6.86 -36.06
CA THR A 403 14.42 -7.23 -37.17
C THR A 403 15.62 -6.30 -37.34
N LEU A 404 15.86 -5.38 -36.39
CA LEU A 404 17.06 -4.54 -36.41
C LEU A 404 18.33 -5.40 -36.34
N PRO A 405 19.33 -5.17 -37.20
CA PRO A 405 20.57 -5.95 -37.19
C PRO A 405 21.30 -5.86 -35.84
N LYS A 406 21.68 -7.01 -35.27
CA LYS A 406 22.38 -7.08 -33.97
C LYS A 406 23.72 -6.32 -33.97
N GLN A 407 24.39 -6.26 -35.12
CA GLN A 407 25.64 -5.51 -35.30
C GLN A 407 25.43 -4.00 -35.06
N LEU A 408 24.31 -3.45 -35.54
CA LEU A 408 23.96 -2.05 -35.33
C LEU A 408 23.63 -1.77 -33.85
N LEU A 409 22.98 -2.73 -33.19
CA LEU A 409 22.65 -2.63 -31.76
C LEU A 409 23.90 -2.66 -30.87
N GLU A 410 24.88 -3.50 -31.22
CA GLU A 410 26.18 -3.58 -30.55
C GLU A 410 27.00 -2.31 -30.74
N ASP A 411 27.05 -1.78 -31.96
CA ASP A 411 27.74 -0.52 -32.29
C ASP A 411 27.15 0.69 -31.55
N LYS A 412 25.82 0.70 -31.34
CA LYS A 412 25.11 1.74 -30.58
C LYS A 412 25.04 1.48 -29.06
N GLN A 413 25.64 0.40 -28.56
CA GLN A 413 25.59 -0.02 -27.15
C GLN A 413 24.17 -0.12 -26.57
N GLN A 414 23.19 -0.55 -27.37
CA GLN A 414 21.81 -0.70 -26.93
C GLN A 414 21.50 -2.17 -26.65
N ASN A 415 21.00 -2.45 -25.44
CA ASN A 415 20.52 -3.79 -25.12
C ASN A 415 19.15 -4.04 -25.78
N PRO A 416 18.95 -5.19 -26.44
CA PRO A 416 17.68 -5.50 -27.12
C PRO A 416 16.50 -5.59 -26.14
N ASP A 417 16.75 -5.98 -24.89
CA ASP A 417 15.68 -6.21 -23.89
C ASP A 417 15.28 -4.95 -23.11
N THR A 418 16.15 -3.95 -23.03
CA THR A 418 15.87 -2.70 -22.29
C THR A 418 15.60 -1.51 -23.22
N MET A 419 15.45 -1.78 -24.52
CA MET A 419 15.26 -0.72 -25.50
C MET A 419 13.86 -0.10 -25.35
N PRO A 420 13.74 1.24 -25.37
CA PRO A 420 12.45 1.90 -25.48
C PRO A 420 11.83 1.64 -26.86
N LEU A 421 10.52 1.86 -26.95
CA LEU A 421 9.84 1.83 -28.23
C LEU A 421 10.27 3.02 -29.07
N LEU A 422 10.78 2.72 -30.26
CA LEU A 422 11.26 3.72 -31.20
C LEU A 422 10.09 4.14 -32.10
N SER A 423 10.00 5.44 -32.38
CA SER A 423 9.06 5.93 -33.39
C SER A 423 9.44 5.45 -34.78
N ALA A 424 8.48 5.42 -35.71
CA ALA A 424 8.72 5.08 -37.11
C ALA A 424 9.88 5.91 -37.70
N HIS A 425 9.92 7.21 -37.42
CA HIS A 425 11.01 8.09 -37.85
C HIS A 425 12.39 7.68 -37.32
N ASN A 426 12.50 7.32 -36.04
CA ASN A 426 13.76 6.89 -35.45
C ASN A 426 14.21 5.52 -36.01
N LEU A 427 13.27 4.60 -36.24
CA LEU A 427 13.56 3.31 -36.89
C LEU A 427 14.06 3.51 -38.33
N ILE A 428 13.39 4.37 -39.10
CA ILE A 428 13.79 4.72 -40.48
C ILE A 428 15.21 5.28 -40.49
N ASN A 429 15.52 6.24 -39.61
CA ASN A 429 16.86 6.80 -39.53
C ASN A 429 17.92 5.76 -39.15
N LEU A 430 17.61 4.84 -38.24
CA LEU A 430 18.51 3.74 -37.86
C LEU A 430 18.78 2.78 -39.01
N TYR A 431 17.75 2.39 -39.77
CA TYR A 431 17.91 1.56 -40.97
C TYR A 431 18.78 2.24 -42.04
N ILE A 432 18.67 3.57 -42.16
CA ILE A 432 19.38 4.38 -43.15
C ILE A 432 20.79 4.78 -42.69
N CYS A 433 21.16 4.61 -41.41
CA CYS A 433 22.48 5.03 -40.91
C CYS A 433 23.65 4.41 -41.69
N ASP A 434 24.71 5.21 -41.89
CA ASP A 434 25.97 4.75 -42.51
C ASP A 434 26.69 3.69 -41.67
N GLU A 435 26.34 3.60 -40.39
CA GLU A 435 26.81 2.58 -39.45
C GLU A 435 26.22 1.18 -39.73
N ASN A 436 25.10 1.09 -40.47
CA ASN A 436 24.59 -0.21 -40.92
C ASN A 436 25.43 -0.71 -42.11
N ARG A 437 26.56 -1.36 -41.81
CA ARG A 437 27.53 -1.84 -42.81
C ARG A 437 27.01 -2.98 -43.70
N GLY A 438 25.93 -3.66 -43.29
CA GLY A 438 25.30 -4.75 -44.02
C GLY A 438 23.83 -4.48 -44.38
N ALA A 439 23.48 -3.23 -44.71
CA ALA A 439 22.12 -2.88 -45.05
C ALA A 439 21.71 -3.52 -46.39
N ASP A 440 20.81 -4.49 -46.32
CA ASP A 440 20.29 -5.21 -47.49
C ASP A 440 19.03 -4.53 -48.08
N GLU A 441 18.61 -5.00 -49.24
CA GLU A 441 17.34 -4.66 -49.91
C GLU A 441 16.13 -4.71 -48.97
N TYR A 442 16.12 -5.66 -48.03
CA TYR A 442 15.04 -5.83 -47.06
C TYR A 442 15.01 -4.70 -46.01
N ASP A 443 16.15 -4.12 -45.65
CA ASP A 443 16.21 -3.06 -44.65
C ASP A 443 15.69 -1.74 -45.22
N PHE A 444 16.04 -1.44 -46.47
CA PHE A 444 15.48 -0.29 -47.19
C PHE A 444 13.99 -0.48 -47.49
N LYS A 445 13.55 -1.70 -47.82
CA LYS A 445 12.12 -1.99 -47.97
C LYS A 445 11.36 -1.79 -46.66
N LYS A 446 11.85 -2.34 -45.55
CA LYS A 446 11.24 -2.11 -44.22
C LYS A 446 11.21 -0.63 -43.87
N ALA A 447 12.24 0.14 -44.23
CA ALA A 447 12.23 1.60 -44.03
C ALA A 447 11.15 2.30 -44.87
N LEU A 448 10.83 1.79 -46.06
CA LEU A 448 9.72 2.28 -46.89
C LEU A 448 8.36 1.86 -46.30
N ASP A 449 8.22 0.61 -45.85
CA ASP A 449 6.99 0.11 -45.20
C ASP A 449 6.69 0.91 -43.91
N LEU A 450 7.73 1.31 -43.17
CA LEU A 450 7.62 2.15 -41.97
C LEU A 450 7.06 3.56 -42.25
N LEU A 451 7.09 4.04 -43.50
CA LEU A 451 6.49 5.33 -43.86
C LEU A 451 4.96 5.31 -43.77
N GLU A 452 4.33 4.14 -43.92
CA GLU A 452 2.87 4.00 -43.76
C GLU A 452 2.43 4.19 -42.29
N TYR A 453 3.35 3.99 -41.35
CA TYR A 453 3.12 4.12 -39.91
C TYR A 453 3.52 5.49 -39.35
N ILE A 454 3.91 6.45 -40.20
CA ILE A 454 4.09 7.84 -39.78
C ILE A 454 2.71 8.51 -39.75
N ASP A 455 2.34 9.04 -38.59
CA ASP A 455 1.08 9.76 -38.45
C ASP A 455 1.07 10.97 -39.41
N LYS A 456 0.00 11.14 -40.18
CA LYS A 456 -0.16 12.27 -41.13
C LYS A 456 -0.15 13.64 -40.45
N GLU A 457 -0.22 13.66 -39.11
CA GLU A 457 -0.18 14.85 -38.26
C GLU A 457 1.25 15.22 -37.82
N ASP A 458 2.19 14.28 -37.90
CA ASP A 458 3.60 14.60 -37.70
C ASP A 458 4.05 15.47 -38.89
N ALA A 459 4.49 16.69 -38.62
CA ALA A 459 4.97 17.67 -39.60
C ALA A 459 6.31 17.27 -40.24
N VAL A 460 6.42 16.00 -40.64
CA VAL A 460 7.60 15.39 -41.24
C VAL A 460 7.28 15.17 -42.71
N ASP A 461 8.09 15.77 -43.58
CA ASP A 461 7.95 15.62 -45.03
C ASP A 461 8.21 14.16 -45.43
N ILE A 462 7.12 13.39 -45.58
CA ILE A 462 7.15 11.98 -46.01
C ILE A 462 7.91 11.85 -47.33
N THR A 463 7.77 12.83 -48.23
CA THR A 463 8.49 12.92 -49.51
C THR A 463 9.99 13.14 -49.31
N ALA A 464 10.41 13.98 -48.35
CA ALA A 464 11.81 14.20 -48.03
C ALA A 464 12.47 12.95 -47.43
N LEU A 465 11.75 12.22 -46.55
CA LEU A 465 12.22 10.94 -46.01
C LEU A 465 12.33 9.86 -47.08
N LYS A 466 11.36 9.77 -48.00
CA LYS A 466 11.45 8.91 -49.19
C LYS A 466 12.70 9.22 -50.01
N CYS A 467 12.95 10.51 -50.29
CA CYS A 467 14.15 10.95 -51.00
C CYS A 467 15.44 10.62 -50.23
N ALA A 468 15.44 10.72 -48.90
CA ALA A 468 16.58 10.37 -48.06
C ALA A 468 16.87 8.86 -48.07
N ILE A 469 15.84 8.01 -47.93
CA ILE A 469 15.97 6.55 -48.01
C ILE A 469 16.58 6.13 -49.36
N LEU A 470 15.99 6.62 -50.45
CA LEU A 470 16.40 6.26 -51.80
C LEU A 470 17.78 6.83 -52.16
N SER A 471 18.10 8.05 -51.73
CA SER A 471 19.43 8.64 -51.97
C SER A 471 20.54 7.88 -51.23
N LYS A 472 20.29 7.37 -50.02
CA LYS A 472 21.27 6.55 -49.30
C LYS A 472 21.39 5.12 -49.83
N ALA A 473 20.30 4.52 -50.31
CA ALA A 473 20.36 3.26 -51.06
C ALA A 473 21.27 3.40 -52.29
N LEU A 474 21.09 4.48 -53.07
CA LEU A 474 21.92 4.80 -54.24
C LEU A 474 23.39 5.07 -53.89
N LYS A 475 23.69 5.72 -52.77
CA LYS A 475 25.07 5.91 -52.30
C LYS A 475 25.78 4.60 -51.96
N LYS A 476 25.08 3.65 -51.32
CA LYS A 476 25.66 2.33 -51.01
C LYS A 476 25.87 1.51 -52.28
N ASP A 477 24.88 1.48 -53.17
CA ASP A 477 25.01 0.87 -54.50
C ASP A 477 26.19 1.45 -55.28
N TRP A 478 26.39 2.77 -55.24
CA TRP A 478 27.54 3.42 -55.87
C TRP A 478 28.87 2.99 -55.25
N LYS A 479 28.94 2.91 -53.91
CA LYS A 479 30.16 2.57 -53.18
C LYS A 479 30.60 1.13 -53.45
N GLU A 480 29.66 0.18 -53.53
CA GLU A 480 29.96 -1.25 -53.63
C GLU A 480 29.99 -1.77 -55.08
N ASN A 481 29.05 -1.35 -55.94
CA ASN A 481 28.87 -1.98 -57.25
C ASN A 481 29.37 -1.12 -58.41
N TRP A 482 29.26 0.22 -58.33
CA TRP A 482 29.57 1.09 -59.48
C TRP A 482 30.93 1.78 -59.39
N SER A 483 31.62 1.70 -58.25
CA SER A 483 33.01 2.17 -58.11
C SER A 483 34.02 1.21 -58.75
N ALA A 484 33.64 -0.06 -58.97
CA ALA A 484 34.51 -1.11 -59.51
C ALA A 484 34.36 -1.34 -61.02
N SER A 485 33.29 -0.86 -61.67
CA SER A 485 33.06 -1.06 -63.11
C SER A 485 33.74 0.01 -63.95
N ASP A 486 35.08 0.10 -63.86
CA ASP A 486 35.87 0.92 -64.77
C ASP A 486 36.07 0.16 -66.09
N GLY A 487 35.02 0.17 -66.92
CA GLY A 487 35.06 -0.16 -68.35
C GLY A 487 34.88 -1.63 -68.72
N SER A 488 33.64 -2.06 -68.98
CA SER A 488 33.26 -2.78 -70.23
C SER A 488 31.90 -3.51 -70.20
N ASP A 489 31.23 -3.66 -69.05
CA ASP A 489 29.94 -4.36 -69.00
C ASP A 489 28.73 -3.44 -69.16
N ASP A 490 27.67 -3.96 -69.81
CA ASP A 490 26.44 -3.22 -70.11
C ASP A 490 25.88 -2.56 -68.84
N PRO A 491 25.68 -1.23 -68.84
CA PRO A 491 25.28 -0.47 -67.65
C PRO A 491 23.92 -0.93 -67.08
N LEU A 492 23.11 -1.61 -67.87
CA LEU A 492 21.81 -2.19 -67.48
C LEU A 492 21.96 -3.54 -66.76
N GLU A 493 22.98 -4.35 -67.06
CA GLU A 493 23.21 -5.64 -66.37
C GLU A 493 23.85 -5.43 -65.00
N ALA A 494 24.83 -4.52 -64.91
CA ALA A 494 25.40 -4.09 -63.63
C ALA A 494 24.35 -3.37 -62.74
N ALA A 495 23.31 -2.77 -63.33
CA ALA A 495 22.18 -2.21 -62.61
C ALA A 495 21.20 -3.26 -62.09
N ARG A 496 21.05 -4.43 -62.74
CA ARG A 496 20.14 -5.50 -62.28
C ARG A 496 20.50 -6.05 -60.91
N ASP A 497 21.79 -6.04 -60.57
CA ASP A 497 22.27 -6.51 -59.27
C ASP A 497 22.21 -5.45 -58.15
N SER A 498 21.91 -4.20 -58.49
CA SER A 498 21.81 -3.10 -57.52
C SER A 498 20.63 -3.26 -56.56
N ILE A 499 20.81 -2.82 -55.32
CA ILE A 499 19.81 -2.86 -54.25
C ILE A 499 18.59 -2.02 -54.66
N PHE A 500 18.82 -0.87 -55.29
CA PHE A 500 17.76 0.00 -55.81
C PHE A 500 16.85 -0.72 -56.84
N VAL A 501 17.42 -1.47 -57.79
CA VAL A 501 16.63 -2.20 -58.80
C VAL A 501 15.86 -3.37 -58.19
N LYS A 502 16.44 -4.07 -57.21
CA LYS A 502 15.75 -5.16 -56.52
C LYS A 502 14.57 -4.63 -55.67
N ILE A 503 14.73 -3.50 -54.99
CA ILE A 503 13.63 -2.80 -54.28
C ILE A 503 12.50 -2.47 -55.27
N LEU A 504 12.82 -1.90 -56.43
CA LEU A 504 11.83 -1.59 -57.47
C LEU A 504 11.11 -2.85 -57.97
N GLN A 505 11.84 -3.95 -58.21
CA GLN A 505 11.23 -5.23 -58.61
C GLN A 505 10.28 -5.78 -57.53
N LYS A 506 10.61 -5.65 -56.25
CA LYS A 506 9.72 -6.06 -55.15
C LYS A 506 8.48 -5.18 -55.00
N LEU A 507 8.62 -3.86 -55.18
CA LEU A 507 7.48 -2.95 -55.17
C LEU A 507 6.52 -3.23 -56.33
N ILE A 508 7.05 -3.63 -57.50
CA ILE A 508 6.24 -4.08 -58.64
C ILE A 508 5.50 -5.40 -58.31
N GLN A 509 6.16 -6.34 -57.63
CA GLN A 509 5.54 -7.61 -57.22
C GLN A 509 4.40 -7.44 -56.20
N GLU A 510 4.41 -6.38 -55.40
CA GLU A 510 3.35 -6.03 -54.44
C GLU A 510 2.22 -5.19 -55.05
N GLY A 511 2.33 -4.82 -56.33
CA GLY A 511 1.26 -4.13 -57.06
C GLY A 511 1.15 -2.63 -56.78
N VAL A 512 2.20 -1.99 -56.25
CA VAL A 512 2.22 -0.54 -56.01
C VAL A 512 2.49 0.21 -57.33
N PRO A 513 1.66 1.20 -57.73
CA PRO A 513 1.94 2.02 -58.91
C PRO A 513 3.19 2.87 -58.67
N LEU A 514 4.28 2.59 -59.40
CA LEU A 514 5.57 3.28 -59.19
C LEU A 514 5.50 4.76 -59.57
N GLN A 515 4.56 5.13 -60.45
CA GLN A 515 4.31 6.51 -60.86
C GLN A 515 3.76 7.42 -59.75
N GLU A 516 3.03 6.86 -58.76
CA GLU A 516 2.55 7.64 -57.61
C GLU A 516 3.49 7.51 -56.39
N TYR A 517 4.31 6.47 -56.34
CA TYR A 517 5.11 6.15 -55.17
C TYR A 517 6.54 6.70 -55.21
N LEU A 518 7.15 6.84 -56.40
CA LEU A 518 8.51 7.35 -56.56
C LEU A 518 8.53 8.89 -56.64
N PRO A 519 9.39 9.58 -55.86
CA PRO A 519 9.61 11.01 -56.03
C PRO A 519 10.31 11.30 -57.35
N ASP A 520 10.10 12.52 -57.87
CA ASP A 520 10.66 12.95 -59.14
C ASP A 520 12.20 12.86 -59.12
N VAL A 521 12.80 12.40 -60.23
CA VAL A 521 14.27 12.31 -60.41
C VAL A 521 14.97 13.63 -60.09
N LYS A 522 14.28 14.76 -60.28
CA LYS A 522 14.78 16.11 -59.98
C LYS A 522 14.83 16.42 -58.49
N GLU A 523 13.91 15.87 -57.69
CA GLU A 523 13.87 16.04 -56.23
C GLU A 523 14.92 15.16 -55.55
N LEU A 524 15.13 13.94 -56.07
CA LEU A 524 16.22 13.06 -55.64
C LEU A 524 17.60 13.67 -55.91
N LEU A 525 17.78 14.31 -57.08
CA LEU A 525 19.03 14.99 -57.44
C LEU A 525 19.28 16.29 -56.64
N GLN A 526 18.29 16.83 -55.93
CA GLN A 526 18.41 18.07 -55.15
C GLN A 526 18.87 17.86 -53.70
N VAL A 527 18.92 16.62 -53.20
CA VAL A 527 19.35 16.35 -51.83
C VAL A 527 20.87 16.57 -51.69
N ASP A 528 21.29 17.43 -50.76
CA ASP A 528 22.70 17.82 -50.46
C ASP A 528 23.64 16.62 -50.33
N GLU A 529 23.10 15.51 -49.86
CA GLU A 529 23.79 14.24 -49.70
C GLU A 529 24.37 13.69 -51.02
N LEU A 530 23.82 14.02 -52.18
CA LEU A 530 24.24 13.54 -53.51
C LEU A 530 25.13 14.54 -54.27
N GLU A 531 25.53 15.67 -53.68
CA GLU A 531 26.36 16.69 -54.36
C GLU A 531 27.68 16.13 -54.92
N ALA A 532 28.32 15.22 -54.18
CA ALA A 532 29.56 14.58 -54.63
C ALA A 532 29.36 13.72 -55.90
N LEU A 533 28.16 13.14 -56.08
CA LEU A 533 27.79 12.27 -57.21
C LEU A 533 27.22 13.06 -58.39
N LYS A 534 26.67 14.25 -58.14
CA LYS A 534 26.24 15.23 -59.14
C LYS A 534 27.37 15.68 -60.08
N SER A 535 28.61 15.59 -59.62
CA SER A 535 29.80 15.93 -60.41
C SER A 535 30.11 14.94 -61.54
N LYS A 536 29.43 13.77 -61.59
CA LYS A 536 29.67 12.71 -62.58
C LYS A 536 28.47 12.51 -63.53
N PRO A 537 28.57 12.88 -64.82
CA PRO A 537 27.45 12.80 -65.77
C PRO A 537 26.97 11.37 -66.06
N PHE A 538 27.80 10.35 -65.79
CA PHE A 538 27.45 8.94 -65.94
C PHE A 538 26.35 8.50 -64.96
N PHE A 539 26.33 9.04 -63.74
CA PHE A 539 25.36 8.70 -62.71
C PHE A 539 23.95 9.24 -63.03
N GLU A 540 23.87 10.48 -63.54
CA GLU A 540 22.60 11.10 -63.96
C GLU A 540 21.97 10.36 -65.15
N PHE A 541 22.80 9.91 -66.12
CA PHE A 541 22.34 9.13 -67.25
C PHE A 541 21.81 7.76 -66.83
N LEU A 542 22.54 7.04 -65.98
CA LEU A 542 22.17 5.70 -65.54
C LEU A 542 20.90 5.70 -64.68
N LEU A 543 20.72 6.72 -63.83
CA LEU A 543 19.51 6.89 -63.05
C LEU A 543 18.30 7.19 -63.96
N ARG A 544 18.42 8.12 -64.92
CA ARG A 544 17.33 8.37 -65.89
C ARG A 544 16.99 7.14 -66.73
N ALA A 545 18.00 6.40 -67.21
CA ALA A 545 17.80 5.18 -67.98
C ALA A 545 17.08 4.08 -67.17
N ASN A 546 17.44 3.90 -65.89
CA ASN A 546 16.75 2.95 -65.02
C ASN A 546 15.31 3.39 -64.72
N TYR A 547 15.08 4.67 -64.42
CA TYR A 547 13.72 5.21 -64.20
C TYR A 547 12.84 5.00 -65.45
N GLU A 548 13.34 5.30 -66.64
CA GLU A 548 12.60 5.09 -67.90
C GLU A 548 12.32 3.59 -68.16
N HIS A 549 13.30 2.72 -67.92
CA HIS A 549 13.13 1.28 -68.12
C HIS A 549 12.10 0.65 -67.17
N PHE A 550 12.10 1.03 -65.88
CA PHE A 550 11.15 0.49 -64.90
C PHE A 550 9.74 1.09 -65.01
N VAL A 551 9.62 2.36 -65.43
CA VAL A 551 8.31 2.96 -65.77
C VAL A 551 7.73 2.31 -67.02
N GLN A 552 8.55 1.97 -68.01
CA GLN A 552 8.11 1.21 -69.19
C GLN A 552 7.78 -0.25 -68.86
N SER A 553 8.46 -0.87 -67.89
CA SER A 553 8.19 -2.24 -67.44
C SER A 553 6.88 -2.38 -66.64
N GLN A 554 6.24 -1.28 -66.25
CA GLN A 554 4.95 -1.26 -65.55
C GLN A 554 3.73 -1.08 -66.49
N ILE A 555 3.98 -0.76 -67.78
CA ILE A 555 2.97 -0.68 -68.84
C ILE A 555 2.87 -2.06 -69.50
#